data_AF-A0A8J4X768-F1
#
_entry.id   AF-A0A8J4X768-F1
#
_cell.length_a   1.000
_cell.length_b   1.000
_cell.length_c   1.000
_cell.angle_alpha   90.00
_cell.angle_beta   90.00
_cell.angle_gamma   90.00
#
_symmetry.space_group_name_H-M   'P 1'
#
loop_
_entity.id
_entity.type
_entity.pdbx_description
1 polymer ?
#
loop_
_entity_poly.entity_id
_entity_poly.type
_entity_poly.pdbx_seq_one_letter_code
_entity_poly.pdbx_strand_id
1 'polypeptide(L)'
;MECEEGYGLPGHAGQRAPAGWRSLVCGQRSLTLKDFFTCHLLKTILLGQVLSMLICGTAVTSQYLAEAHVETPMLQSFLNYTLLLLTYTTTLFFRKGEENIIQILKSRWWKYFLVALTDVEANYTVVLAYQYTTLTSIQLLDCFVIPVLMVLSWFFLKTRYRPLHFIAVVVCLLGVGAMVGADLLAGRDQGSNSSVLLGDSLVLISAALYAVSNMCQEYTVKNLSRVEFLGMMGLFGTLISGVQLGVLEVGAITKINWNWTICLLFPSYVLCMYGLYSFMPVVVKMTSATAVNLSLLTADLFSLFCGIVLFHYKFSVLYIVSFVVITLGFILFNVVPTYTPDSGEVTEGDPADESGTLNSRHEAFSKLLQNALSAHPDAVEKTIDDIMALKKINPDTNPQLAISLQASLFQIVGYRNLVLEVEKLRREPYDCENPDHEEMLMKLWKTLRPDSALTGRISKQWCEIGFQGSDPKTDFRGMGLLGLQNLLYFAEHDKAAALQMLHDSLQPKHSKMSKAEWEKQKFDKAIGYSFAIVGINITDLAYSLLVSGSLKTHLYNVAPEMPSLMHFQQTF
;
A
#
# COMPACT_ATOMS: atom_id res chain seq x y z
N MET A 1 47.32 42.94 27.86
CA MET A 1 48.22 43.33 26.77
C MET A 1 47.90 42.41 25.61
N GLU A 2 47.34 42.81 24.48
CA GLU A 2 46.94 44.09 23.91
C GLU A 2 45.71 43.83 23.02
N CYS A 3 44.86 44.84 22.87
CA CYS A 3 43.79 44.92 21.89
C CYS A 3 44.35 45.20 20.50
N GLU A 4 43.64 44.83 19.43
CA GLU A 4 43.35 45.79 18.34
C GLU A 4 42.17 45.35 17.44
N GLU A 5 41.34 46.35 17.14
CA GLU A 5 40.21 46.45 16.19
C GLU A 5 40.75 46.47 14.74
N GLY A 6 40.03 46.31 13.62
CA GLY A 6 38.62 46.27 13.25
C GLY A 6 38.45 46.28 11.71
N TYR A 7 37.20 46.40 11.26
CA TYR A 7 36.69 46.83 9.92
C TYR A 7 36.61 45.88 8.70
N GLY A 8 35.37 45.69 8.21
CA GLY A 8 34.98 46.02 6.82
C GLY A 8 34.89 44.90 5.75
N LEU A 9 33.67 44.47 5.41
CA LEU A 9 33.23 43.82 4.14
C LEU A 9 33.41 44.78 2.91
N PRO A 10 33.15 44.41 1.61
CA PRO A 10 32.75 43.12 0.98
C PRO A 10 33.53 42.79 -0.34
N GLY A 11 33.27 41.62 -0.98
CA GLY A 11 33.43 41.48 -2.44
C GLY A 11 33.98 40.15 -2.99
N HIS A 12 33.11 39.45 -3.72
CA HIS A 12 33.30 38.29 -4.59
C HIS A 12 34.68 38.05 -5.25
N ALA A 13 35.12 36.78 -5.26
CA ALA A 13 35.18 35.92 -6.47
C ALA A 13 36.22 34.78 -6.27
N GLY A 14 35.80 33.66 -5.69
CA GLY A 14 36.61 32.43 -5.63
C GLY A 14 36.11 31.41 -6.65
N GLN A 15 36.79 31.33 -7.80
CA GLN A 15 36.69 30.22 -8.74
C GLN A 15 36.95 28.88 -8.03
N ARG A 16 35.97 27.96 -8.05
CA ARG A 16 36.17 26.56 -7.69
C ARG A 16 36.40 25.71 -8.94
N ALA A 17 37.53 25.01 -8.93
CA ALA A 17 37.97 23.99 -9.87
C ALA A 17 36.94 22.84 -10.02
N PRO A 18 36.96 22.09 -11.13
CA PRO A 18 35.91 21.11 -11.45
C PRO A 18 36.00 19.91 -10.51
N ALA A 19 34.87 19.59 -9.87
CA ALA A 19 34.73 18.43 -9.01
C ALA A 19 34.85 17.15 -9.86
N GLY A 20 35.96 16.45 -9.68
CA GLY A 20 36.21 15.15 -10.28
C GLY A 20 35.17 14.11 -9.88
N TRP A 21 35.00 13.13 -10.76
CA TRP A 21 34.10 11.97 -10.79
C TRP A 21 33.91 11.12 -9.51
N ARG A 22 34.52 11.48 -8.38
CA ARG A 22 34.43 10.76 -7.10
C ARG A 22 33.22 11.15 -6.23
N SER A 23 32.45 12.19 -6.60
CA SER A 23 31.28 12.64 -5.82
C SER A 23 29.95 11.95 -6.20
N LEU A 24 29.93 11.07 -7.20
CA LEU A 24 28.70 10.41 -7.68
C LEU A 24 28.44 9.03 -7.04
N VAL A 25 29.35 8.55 -6.17
CA VAL A 25 29.30 7.19 -5.61
C VAL A 25 29.14 7.14 -4.09
N CYS A 26 29.19 8.26 -3.37
CA CYS A 26 29.12 8.23 -1.89
C CYS A 26 27.97 9.08 -1.32
N GLY A 27 26.74 8.60 -1.52
CA GLY A 27 25.59 8.89 -0.66
C GLY A 27 25.36 7.70 0.26
N GLN A 28 26.27 7.49 1.20
CA GLN A 28 26.31 6.35 2.11
C GLN A 28 25.17 6.42 3.14
N ARG A 29 23.96 6.03 2.73
CA ARG A 29 22.98 5.47 3.67
C ARG A 29 23.45 4.04 3.91
N SER A 30 23.96 3.76 5.10
CA SER A 30 24.21 2.39 5.56
C SER A 30 22.96 1.56 5.28
N LEU A 31 23.00 0.66 4.28
CA LEU A 31 21.95 -0.34 4.08
C LEU A 31 21.99 -1.28 5.28
N THR A 32 21.17 -0.98 6.28
CA THR A 32 21.13 -1.77 7.51
C THR A 32 20.26 -3.00 7.23
N LEU A 33 20.64 -4.19 7.71
CA LEU A 33 19.87 -5.44 7.53
C LEU A 33 18.40 -5.34 7.96
N LYS A 34 18.06 -4.38 8.83
CA LYS A 34 16.67 -4.07 9.21
C LYS A 34 15.83 -3.49 8.07
N ASP A 35 16.43 -2.80 7.10
CA ASP A 35 15.73 -2.27 5.92
C ASP A 35 15.33 -3.41 4.95
N PHE A 36 16.09 -4.52 4.95
CA PHE A 36 15.79 -5.72 4.15
C PHE A 36 14.61 -6.56 4.67
N PHE A 37 14.20 -6.39 5.93
CA PHE A 37 13.15 -7.19 6.56
C PHE A 37 12.02 -6.32 7.14
N THR A 38 11.59 -5.32 6.37
CA THR A 38 10.34 -4.63 6.70
C THR A 38 9.16 -5.55 6.37
N CYS A 39 8.19 -5.69 7.27
CA CYS A 39 6.99 -6.52 7.08
C CYS A 39 6.26 -6.20 5.76
N HIS A 40 6.33 -4.94 5.31
CA HIS A 40 5.85 -4.49 4.01
C HIS A 40 6.55 -5.18 2.82
N LEU A 41 7.88 -5.27 2.84
CA LEU A 41 8.65 -5.90 1.76
C LEU A 41 8.36 -7.40 1.69
N LEU A 42 8.28 -8.07 2.85
CA LEU A 42 7.92 -9.49 2.91
C LEU A 42 6.51 -9.74 2.33
N LYS A 43 5.54 -8.89 2.68
CA LYS A 43 4.18 -8.95 2.13
C LYS A 43 4.17 -8.76 0.62
N THR A 44 4.93 -7.79 0.10
CA THR A 44 5.08 -7.57 -1.35
C THR A 44 5.68 -8.79 -2.05
N ILE A 45 6.73 -9.39 -1.49
CA ILE A 45 7.36 -10.59 -2.06
C ILE A 45 6.37 -11.74 -2.10
N LEU A 46 5.68 -12.01 -0.99
CA LEU A 46 4.68 -13.07 -0.91
C LEU A 46 3.59 -12.89 -1.96
N LEU A 47 3.08 -11.67 -2.13
CA LEU A 47 2.05 -11.36 -3.14
C LEU A 47 2.57 -11.54 -4.58
N GLY A 48 3.82 -11.15 -4.88
CA GLY A 48 4.43 -11.39 -6.19
C GLY A 48 4.59 -12.89 -6.51
N GLN A 49 4.93 -13.70 -5.51
CA GLN A 49 5.02 -15.15 -5.66
C GLN A 49 3.65 -15.82 -5.86
N VAL A 50 2.60 -15.31 -5.20
CA VAL A 50 1.22 -15.74 -5.46
C VAL A 50 0.81 -15.48 -6.91
N LEU A 51 1.11 -14.29 -7.44
CA LEU A 51 0.85 -13.98 -8.85
C LEU A 51 1.62 -14.90 -9.80
N SER A 52 2.88 -15.17 -9.49
CA SER A 52 3.72 -16.07 -10.28
C SER A 52 3.19 -17.51 -10.30
N MET A 53 2.68 -18.00 -9.17
CA MET A 53 2.01 -19.31 -9.10
C MET A 53 0.71 -19.35 -9.89
N LEU A 54 -0.06 -18.26 -9.92
CA LEU A 54 -1.28 -18.17 -10.73
C LEU A 54 -0.94 -18.22 -12.22
N ILE A 55 0.09 -17.48 -12.68
CA ILE A 55 0.58 -17.57 -14.06
C ILE A 55 1.06 -18.99 -14.38
N CYS A 56 1.84 -19.61 -13.49
CA CYS A 56 2.25 -21.01 -13.64
C CYS A 56 1.03 -21.94 -13.82
N GLY A 57 -0.03 -21.77 -13.03
CA GLY A 57 -1.27 -22.55 -13.16
C GLY A 57 -1.93 -22.36 -14.54
N THR A 58 -1.95 -21.14 -15.06
CA THR A 58 -2.47 -20.86 -16.41
C THR A 58 -1.62 -21.53 -17.49
N ALA A 59 -0.28 -21.44 -17.40
CA ALA A 59 0.63 -22.07 -18.35
C ALA A 59 0.48 -23.60 -18.36
N VAL A 60 0.45 -24.24 -17.19
CA VAL A 60 0.29 -25.70 -17.06
C VAL A 60 -1.05 -26.17 -17.62
N THR A 61 -2.15 -25.47 -17.30
CA THR A 61 -3.48 -25.84 -17.81
C THR A 61 -3.59 -25.65 -19.32
N SER A 62 -3.03 -24.56 -19.87
CA SER A 62 -2.97 -24.34 -21.32
C SER A 62 -2.09 -25.38 -22.03
N GLN A 63 -0.97 -25.80 -21.41
CA GLN A 63 -0.11 -26.85 -21.97
C GLN A 63 -0.84 -28.20 -22.05
N TYR A 64 -1.57 -28.60 -21.01
CA TYR A 64 -2.39 -29.83 -21.06
C TYR A 64 -3.52 -29.75 -22.11
N LEU A 65 -4.10 -28.57 -22.33
CA LEU A 65 -5.08 -28.36 -23.40
C LEU A 65 -4.43 -28.50 -24.79
N ALA A 66 -3.21 -27.98 -24.97
CA ALA A 66 -2.45 -28.13 -26.20
C ALA A 66 -2.07 -29.60 -26.48
N GLU A 67 -1.62 -30.35 -25.46
CA GLU A 67 -1.35 -31.81 -25.58
C GLU A 67 -2.61 -32.61 -25.95
N ALA A 68 -3.79 -32.14 -25.53
CA ALA A 68 -5.08 -32.71 -25.92
C ALA A 68 -5.58 -32.23 -27.31
N HIS A 69 -4.76 -31.49 -28.06
CA HIS A 69 -5.09 -30.86 -29.34
C HIS A 69 -6.28 -29.87 -29.28
N VAL A 70 -6.48 -29.23 -28.13
CA VAL A 70 -7.51 -28.20 -27.89
C VAL A 70 -6.84 -26.82 -27.87
N GLU A 71 -6.59 -26.26 -29.05
CA GLU A 71 -5.98 -24.94 -29.22
C GLU A 71 -7.05 -23.86 -29.37
N THR A 72 -7.63 -23.43 -28.24
CA THR A 72 -8.67 -22.38 -28.20
C THR A 72 -8.36 -21.26 -27.19
N PRO A 73 -7.28 -20.49 -27.41
CA PRO A 73 -6.89 -19.40 -26.50
C PRO A 73 -7.91 -18.28 -26.36
N MET A 74 -8.69 -17.98 -27.42
CA MET A 74 -9.73 -16.97 -27.32
C MET A 74 -10.88 -17.45 -26.44
N LEU A 75 -11.20 -18.76 -26.47
CA LEU A 75 -12.19 -19.32 -25.56
C LEU A 75 -11.73 -19.19 -24.10
N GLN A 76 -10.47 -19.53 -23.82
CA GLN A 76 -9.86 -19.38 -22.49
C GLN A 76 -9.95 -17.93 -21.97
N SER A 77 -9.55 -16.96 -22.81
CA SER A 77 -9.56 -15.53 -22.47
C SER A 77 -10.98 -14.98 -22.32
N PHE A 78 -11.89 -15.34 -23.23
CA PHE A 78 -13.29 -14.92 -23.19
C PHE A 78 -13.99 -15.34 -21.89
N LEU A 79 -13.75 -16.57 -21.43
CA LEU A 79 -14.31 -17.06 -20.16
C LEU A 79 -13.79 -16.26 -18.96
N ASN A 80 -12.51 -15.89 -18.94
CA ASN A 80 -11.94 -15.01 -17.90
C ASN A 80 -12.58 -13.62 -17.89
N TYR A 81 -12.63 -12.94 -19.05
CA TYR A 81 -13.26 -11.61 -19.11
C TYR A 81 -14.75 -11.66 -18.77
N THR A 82 -15.45 -12.73 -19.15
CA THR A 82 -16.85 -12.93 -18.79
C THR A 82 -17.02 -13.07 -17.28
N LEU A 83 -16.12 -13.79 -16.59
CA LEU A 83 -16.15 -13.88 -15.13
C LEU A 83 -15.85 -12.52 -14.47
N LEU A 84 -14.92 -11.74 -15.00
CA LEU A 84 -14.66 -10.36 -14.57
C LEU A 84 -15.89 -9.45 -14.78
N LEU A 85 -16.59 -9.61 -15.91
CA LEU A 85 -17.84 -8.90 -16.21
C LEU A 85 -18.91 -9.23 -15.17
N LEU A 86 -19.15 -10.52 -14.92
CA LEU A 86 -20.18 -10.99 -14.00
C LEU A 86 -19.94 -10.59 -12.55
N THR A 87 -18.69 -10.33 -12.16
CA THR A 87 -18.31 -9.99 -10.78
C THR A 87 -18.12 -8.49 -10.58
N TYR A 88 -17.23 -7.86 -11.33
CA TYR A 88 -16.85 -6.46 -11.13
C TYR A 88 -17.77 -5.49 -11.88
N THR A 89 -18.16 -5.80 -13.12
CA THR A 89 -19.06 -4.91 -13.89
C THR A 89 -20.46 -4.90 -13.31
N THR A 90 -20.98 -6.04 -12.85
CA THR A 90 -22.26 -6.10 -12.10
C THR A 90 -22.17 -5.31 -10.80
N THR A 91 -21.07 -5.41 -10.05
CA THR A 91 -20.85 -4.60 -8.84
C THR A 91 -20.85 -3.09 -9.14
N LEU A 92 -20.24 -2.66 -10.25
CA LEU A 92 -20.29 -1.26 -10.70
C LEU A 92 -21.69 -0.82 -11.16
N PHE A 93 -22.48 -1.74 -11.70
CA PHE A 93 -23.84 -1.46 -12.13
C PHE A 93 -24.77 -1.20 -10.95
N PHE A 94 -24.63 -1.95 -9.85
CA PHE A 94 -25.45 -1.79 -8.64
C PHE A 94 -24.93 -0.75 -7.65
N ARG A 95 -23.75 -0.18 -7.89
CA ARG A 95 -23.22 0.92 -7.08
C ARG A 95 -24.12 2.16 -7.25
N LYS A 96 -24.38 2.88 -6.15
CA LYS A 96 -25.13 4.15 -6.16
C LYS A 96 -24.17 5.31 -5.84
N GLY A 97 -24.05 6.29 -6.74
CA GLY A 97 -23.25 7.53 -6.55
C GLY A 97 -22.76 8.15 -7.86
N GLU A 98 -21.83 9.10 -7.79
CA GLU A 98 -21.17 9.72 -8.97
C GLU A 98 -20.13 8.81 -9.67
N GLU A 99 -19.88 7.62 -9.12
CA GLU A 99 -18.99 6.60 -9.69
C GLU A 99 -19.76 5.43 -10.33
N ASN A 100 -20.97 5.69 -10.83
CA ASN A 100 -21.79 4.67 -11.49
C ASN A 100 -21.22 4.34 -12.88
N ILE A 101 -21.37 3.08 -13.31
CA ILE A 101 -20.88 2.61 -14.62
C ILE A 101 -21.33 3.49 -15.78
N ILE A 102 -22.58 3.98 -15.76
CA ILE A 102 -23.15 4.82 -16.83
C ILE A 102 -22.38 6.14 -16.97
N GLN A 103 -21.97 6.74 -15.86
CA GLN A 103 -21.24 8.00 -15.85
C GLN A 103 -19.79 7.80 -16.33
N ILE A 104 -19.16 6.70 -15.93
CA ILE A 104 -17.83 6.32 -16.39
C ILE A 104 -17.86 6.03 -17.90
N LEU A 105 -18.88 5.30 -18.39
CA LEU A 105 -19.08 5.05 -19.81
C LEU A 105 -19.27 6.35 -20.59
N LYS A 106 -20.05 7.32 -20.08
CA LYS A 106 -20.21 8.61 -20.78
C LYS A 106 -18.93 9.43 -20.86
N SER A 107 -18.12 9.42 -19.80
CA SER A 107 -16.95 10.31 -19.70
C SER A 107 -15.68 9.72 -20.31
N ARG A 108 -15.41 8.42 -20.12
CA ARG A 108 -14.08 7.81 -20.29
C ARG A 108 -14.07 6.46 -20.99
N TRP A 109 -15.19 6.00 -21.59
CA TRP A 109 -15.29 4.67 -22.20
C TRP A 109 -14.15 4.33 -23.17
N TRP A 110 -13.78 5.28 -24.04
CA TRP A 110 -12.80 5.05 -25.10
C TRP A 110 -11.41 4.73 -24.55
N LYS A 111 -11.03 5.27 -23.38
CA LYS A 111 -9.76 4.96 -22.72
C LYS A 111 -9.72 3.50 -22.29
N TYR A 112 -10.80 3.03 -21.66
CA TYR A 112 -10.92 1.63 -21.24
C TYR A 112 -11.05 0.67 -22.40
N PHE A 113 -11.73 1.08 -23.48
CA PHE A 113 -11.80 0.30 -24.71
C PHE A 113 -10.41 0.06 -25.30
N LEU A 114 -9.57 1.11 -25.39
CA LEU A 114 -8.19 0.97 -25.89
C LEU A 114 -7.34 0.06 -24.99
N VAL A 115 -7.44 0.20 -23.67
CA VAL A 115 -6.70 -0.67 -22.74
C VAL A 115 -7.13 -2.12 -22.86
N ALA A 116 -8.45 -2.39 -22.89
CA ALA A 116 -8.97 -3.73 -23.08
C ALA A 116 -8.57 -4.32 -24.44
N LEU A 117 -8.56 -3.53 -25.51
CA LEU A 117 -8.08 -3.95 -26.82
C LEU A 117 -6.60 -4.36 -26.75
N THR A 118 -5.74 -3.51 -26.19
CA THR A 118 -4.31 -3.83 -26.08
C THR A 118 -4.07 -5.09 -25.25
N ASP A 119 -4.85 -5.31 -24.19
CA ASP A 119 -4.72 -6.47 -23.32
C ASP A 119 -5.18 -7.77 -24.00
N VAL A 120 -6.33 -7.74 -24.69
CA VAL A 120 -6.85 -8.90 -25.42
C VAL A 120 -5.90 -9.27 -26.58
N GLU A 121 -5.41 -8.29 -27.33
CA GLU A 121 -4.45 -8.53 -28.41
C GLU A 121 -3.11 -9.06 -27.89
N ALA A 122 -2.63 -8.59 -26.72
CA ALA A 122 -1.42 -9.12 -26.11
C ALA A 122 -1.56 -10.61 -25.79
N ASN A 123 -2.67 -10.99 -25.13
CA ASN A 123 -3.00 -12.38 -24.81
C ASN A 123 -3.14 -13.24 -26.07
N TYR A 124 -3.83 -12.75 -27.10
CA TYR A 124 -3.96 -13.50 -28.36
C TYR A 124 -2.61 -13.70 -29.05
N THR A 125 -1.83 -12.62 -29.18
CA THR A 125 -0.55 -12.63 -29.90
C THR A 125 0.48 -13.53 -29.23
N VAL A 126 0.57 -13.55 -27.89
CA VAL A 126 1.49 -14.46 -27.19
C VAL A 126 1.07 -15.92 -27.35
N VAL A 127 -0.23 -16.23 -27.27
CA VAL A 127 -0.66 -17.62 -27.45
C VAL A 127 -0.44 -18.09 -28.89
N LEU A 128 -0.69 -17.21 -29.88
CA LEU A 128 -0.37 -17.48 -31.27
C LEU A 128 1.13 -17.74 -31.49
N ALA A 129 2.01 -17.05 -30.76
CA ALA A 129 3.45 -17.23 -30.88
C ALA A 129 3.93 -18.64 -30.50
N TYR A 130 3.25 -19.33 -29.57
CA TYR A 130 3.57 -20.73 -29.20
C TYR A 130 3.50 -21.71 -30.38
N GLN A 131 2.77 -21.38 -31.44
CA GLN A 131 2.70 -22.21 -32.66
C GLN A 131 3.90 -22.03 -33.58
N TYR A 132 4.67 -20.94 -33.42
CA TYR A 132 5.70 -20.52 -34.37
C TYR A 132 7.11 -20.45 -33.79
N THR A 133 7.26 -20.33 -32.47
CA THR A 133 8.56 -20.26 -31.79
C THR A 133 8.62 -21.19 -30.56
N THR A 134 9.80 -21.35 -29.97
CA THR A 134 10.02 -22.25 -28.83
C THR A 134 9.63 -21.60 -27.50
N LEU A 135 9.29 -22.41 -26.50
CA LEU A 135 9.06 -21.97 -25.12
C LEU A 135 10.25 -21.15 -24.58
N THR A 136 11.47 -21.60 -24.88
CA THR A 136 12.74 -20.95 -24.50
C THR A 136 12.86 -19.55 -25.12
N SER A 137 12.46 -19.39 -26.38
CA SER A 137 12.46 -18.08 -27.06
C SER A 137 11.39 -17.16 -26.46
N ILE A 138 10.18 -17.67 -26.21
CA ILE A 138 9.08 -16.90 -25.61
C ILE A 138 9.50 -16.35 -24.23
N GLN A 139 10.06 -17.19 -23.36
CA GLN A 139 10.50 -16.75 -22.02
C GLN A 139 11.59 -15.68 -22.07
N LEU A 140 12.54 -15.81 -23.01
CA LEU A 140 13.61 -14.83 -23.17
C LEU A 140 13.09 -13.50 -23.72
N LEU A 141 12.21 -13.57 -24.74
CA LEU A 141 11.70 -12.39 -25.42
C LEU A 141 10.60 -11.67 -24.62
N ASP A 142 9.79 -12.37 -23.82
CA ASP A 142 8.75 -11.75 -22.98
C ASP A 142 9.36 -10.83 -21.91
N CYS A 143 10.60 -11.09 -21.50
CA CYS A 143 11.36 -10.17 -20.64
C CYS A 143 11.51 -8.75 -21.23
N PHE A 144 11.32 -8.59 -22.54
CA PHE A 144 11.28 -7.29 -23.22
C PHE A 144 10.15 -6.38 -22.70
N VAL A 145 9.13 -6.93 -22.03
CA VAL A 145 8.10 -6.13 -21.35
C VAL A 145 8.72 -5.18 -20.32
N ILE A 146 9.79 -5.57 -19.62
CA ILE A 146 10.41 -4.79 -18.54
C ILE A 146 11.05 -3.49 -19.04
N PRO A 147 11.98 -3.49 -20.02
CA PRO A 147 12.56 -2.24 -20.52
C PRO A 147 11.52 -1.35 -21.19
N VAL A 148 10.58 -1.91 -21.96
CA VAL A 148 9.48 -1.13 -22.57
C VAL A 148 8.65 -0.47 -21.48
N LEU A 149 8.26 -1.21 -20.45
CA LEU A 149 7.47 -0.69 -19.34
C LEU A 149 8.22 0.38 -18.54
N MET A 150 9.53 0.24 -18.32
CA MET A 150 10.34 1.28 -17.68
C MET A 150 10.38 2.57 -18.50
N VAL A 151 10.55 2.48 -19.82
CA VAL A 151 10.54 3.65 -20.72
C VAL A 151 9.16 4.31 -20.74
N LEU A 152 8.09 3.51 -20.90
CA LEU A 152 6.72 4.00 -20.89
C LEU A 152 6.36 4.65 -19.55
N SER A 153 6.75 4.03 -18.43
CA SER A 153 6.50 4.58 -17.09
C SER A 153 7.29 5.85 -16.82
N TRP A 154 8.52 5.95 -17.35
CA TRP A 154 9.27 7.20 -17.30
C TRP A 154 8.60 8.31 -18.11
N PHE A 155 8.06 8.00 -19.30
CA PHE A 155 7.44 8.99 -20.18
C PHE A 155 6.04 9.42 -19.73
N PHE A 156 5.14 8.46 -19.46
CA PHE A 156 3.72 8.73 -19.15
C PHE A 156 3.44 8.90 -17.66
N LEU A 157 4.05 8.09 -16.80
CA LEU A 157 3.87 8.15 -15.33
C LEU A 157 4.90 9.08 -14.65
N LYS A 158 5.87 9.61 -15.41
CA LYS A 158 7.00 10.42 -14.90
C LYS A 158 7.78 9.71 -13.78
N THR A 159 7.81 8.38 -13.79
CA THR A 159 8.49 7.57 -12.78
C THR A 159 9.99 7.82 -12.80
N ARG A 160 10.59 8.12 -11.65
CA ARG A 160 12.04 8.33 -11.53
C ARG A 160 12.74 7.06 -11.04
N TYR A 161 13.55 6.47 -11.92
CA TYR A 161 14.39 5.32 -11.60
C TYR A 161 15.80 5.75 -11.17
N ARG A 162 16.22 5.28 -10.00
CA ARG A 162 17.61 5.34 -9.53
C ARG A 162 18.48 4.25 -10.19
N PRO A 163 19.83 4.42 -10.21
CA PRO A 163 20.75 3.42 -10.78
C PRO A 163 20.56 2.00 -10.25
N LEU A 164 20.17 1.86 -8.98
CA LEU A 164 19.90 0.56 -8.37
C LEU A 164 18.82 -0.25 -9.09
N HIS A 165 17.78 0.40 -9.64
CA HIS A 165 16.73 -0.30 -10.38
C HIS A 165 17.24 -0.90 -11.69
N PHE A 166 18.13 -0.19 -12.39
CA PHE A 166 18.75 -0.72 -13.60
C PHE A 166 19.65 -1.93 -13.28
N ILE A 167 20.43 -1.84 -12.18
CA ILE A 167 21.22 -2.98 -11.69
C ILE A 167 20.32 -4.17 -11.37
N ALA A 168 19.20 -3.95 -10.68
CA ALA A 168 18.24 -4.99 -10.34
C ALA A 168 17.65 -5.69 -11.59
N VAL A 169 17.28 -4.92 -12.61
CA VAL A 169 16.78 -5.47 -13.88
C VAL A 169 17.85 -6.32 -14.58
N VAL A 170 19.09 -5.85 -14.66
CA VAL A 170 20.20 -6.62 -15.24
C VAL A 170 20.41 -7.93 -14.48
N VAL A 171 20.36 -7.91 -13.14
CA VAL A 171 20.47 -9.13 -12.32
C VAL A 171 19.34 -10.11 -12.65
N CYS A 172 18.08 -9.66 -12.77
CA CYS A 172 16.98 -10.53 -13.15
C CYS A 172 17.14 -11.11 -14.57
N LEU A 173 17.56 -10.31 -15.54
CA LEU A 173 17.80 -10.76 -16.92
C LEU A 173 18.94 -11.80 -16.99
N LEU A 174 19.99 -11.67 -16.16
CA LEU A 174 21.03 -12.70 -16.03
C LEU A 174 20.46 -14.02 -15.49
N GLY A 175 19.52 -13.95 -14.54
CA GLY A 175 18.83 -15.11 -14.01
C GLY A 175 17.98 -15.82 -15.08
N VAL A 176 17.23 -15.07 -15.90
CA VAL A 176 16.50 -15.63 -17.04
C VAL A 176 17.46 -16.22 -18.08
N GLY A 177 18.56 -15.53 -18.39
CA GLY A 177 19.58 -16.06 -19.31
C GLY A 177 20.20 -17.38 -18.84
N ALA A 178 20.41 -17.55 -17.53
CA ALA A 178 20.86 -18.81 -16.95
C ALA A 178 19.79 -19.92 -17.06
N MET A 179 18.50 -19.58 -16.87
CA MET A 179 17.39 -20.52 -17.03
C MET A 179 17.29 -21.01 -18.48
N VAL A 180 17.30 -20.10 -19.44
CA VAL A 180 17.26 -20.43 -20.87
C VAL A 180 18.50 -21.23 -21.28
N GLY A 181 19.69 -20.85 -20.78
CA GLY A 181 20.91 -21.62 -21.00
C GLY A 181 20.81 -23.07 -20.49
N ALA A 182 20.10 -23.30 -19.39
CA ALA A 182 19.84 -24.64 -18.89
C ALA A 182 18.92 -25.45 -19.81
N ASP A 183 17.91 -24.82 -20.42
CA ASP A 183 17.02 -25.48 -21.37
C ASP A 183 17.71 -25.87 -22.68
N LEU A 184 18.60 -24.99 -23.17
CA LEU A 184 19.46 -25.29 -24.32
C LEU A 184 20.39 -26.47 -24.03
N LEU A 185 21.02 -26.50 -22.85
CA LEU A 185 21.87 -27.62 -22.42
C LEU A 185 21.09 -28.93 -22.19
N ALA A 186 19.83 -28.83 -21.78
CA ALA A 186 18.95 -29.97 -21.59
C ALA A 186 18.38 -30.53 -22.92
N GLY A 187 18.64 -29.86 -24.05
CA GLY A 187 18.17 -30.26 -25.38
C GLY A 187 16.66 -30.11 -25.55
N ARG A 188 16.04 -29.12 -24.88
CA ARG A 188 14.59 -28.86 -24.94
C ARG A 188 14.17 -28.05 -26.18
N ASP A 189 15.10 -27.63 -27.03
CA ASP A 189 14.82 -26.96 -28.30
C ASP A 189 14.34 -27.99 -29.36
N GLN A 190 13.02 -28.22 -29.40
CA GLN A 190 12.35 -28.82 -30.56
C GLN A 190 11.44 -27.78 -31.20
N GLY A 191 12.04 -26.77 -31.86
CA GLY A 191 11.32 -25.75 -32.61
C GLY A 191 11.31 -26.05 -34.12
N SER A 192 10.18 -25.80 -34.78
CA SER A 192 10.02 -25.92 -36.24
C SER A 192 10.82 -24.84 -36.98
N ASN A 193 11.62 -25.24 -37.98
CA ASN A 193 12.60 -24.37 -38.65
C ASN A 193 12.02 -23.32 -39.60
N SER A 194 10.72 -23.34 -39.94
CA SER A 194 10.21 -22.56 -41.07
C SER A 194 9.69 -21.15 -40.75
N SER A 195 9.47 -20.78 -39.49
CA SER A 195 8.88 -19.47 -39.15
C SER A 195 9.19 -18.93 -37.75
N VAL A 196 10.32 -19.32 -37.16
CA VAL A 196 10.76 -18.84 -35.83
C VAL A 196 10.77 -17.30 -35.74
N LEU A 197 11.23 -16.61 -36.78
CA LEU A 197 11.26 -15.15 -36.83
C LEU A 197 9.86 -14.51 -36.70
N LEU A 198 8.83 -15.15 -37.26
CA LEU A 198 7.44 -14.69 -37.11
C LEU A 198 7.01 -14.83 -35.65
N GLY A 199 7.27 -15.98 -35.03
CA GLY A 199 6.96 -16.23 -33.62
C GLY A 199 7.67 -15.23 -32.70
N ASP A 200 8.98 -15.03 -32.88
CA ASP A 200 9.75 -14.07 -32.08
C ASP A 200 9.23 -12.63 -32.22
N SER A 201 8.85 -12.24 -33.44
CA SER A 201 8.24 -10.92 -33.69
C SER A 201 6.89 -10.77 -32.99
N LEU A 202 6.07 -11.82 -32.98
CA LEU A 202 4.79 -11.85 -32.26
C LEU A 202 5.00 -11.72 -30.75
N VAL A 203 6.00 -12.40 -30.17
CA VAL A 203 6.31 -12.26 -28.73
C VAL A 203 6.70 -10.82 -28.40
N LEU A 204 7.57 -10.20 -29.20
CA LEU A 204 7.98 -8.80 -28.96
C LEU A 204 6.80 -7.82 -29.06
N ILE A 205 5.87 -8.05 -30.00
CA ILE A 205 4.63 -7.26 -30.11
C ILE A 205 3.77 -7.46 -28.86
N SER A 206 3.57 -8.70 -28.43
CA SER A 206 2.79 -9.00 -27.21
C SER A 206 3.41 -8.35 -25.98
N ALA A 207 4.72 -8.48 -25.77
CA ALA A 207 5.44 -7.87 -24.66
C ALA A 207 5.28 -6.34 -24.65
N ALA A 208 5.32 -5.69 -25.82
CA ALA A 208 5.07 -4.25 -25.93
C ALA A 208 3.62 -3.89 -25.56
N LEU A 209 2.63 -4.68 -26.02
CA LEU A 209 1.22 -4.47 -25.69
C LEU A 209 0.92 -4.71 -24.20
N TYR A 210 1.49 -5.75 -23.59
CA TYR A 210 1.39 -5.98 -22.15
C TYR A 210 2.03 -4.85 -21.35
N ALA A 211 3.15 -4.28 -21.82
CA ALA A 211 3.75 -3.11 -21.17
C ALA A 211 2.80 -1.90 -21.19
N VAL A 212 2.10 -1.66 -22.31
CA VAL A 212 1.08 -0.60 -22.40
C VAL A 212 -0.10 -0.90 -21.47
N SER A 213 -0.64 -2.12 -21.49
CA SER A 213 -1.77 -2.54 -20.63
C SER A 213 -1.41 -2.38 -19.14
N ASN A 214 -0.26 -2.90 -18.73
CA ASN A 214 0.23 -2.85 -17.35
C ASN A 214 0.52 -1.42 -16.87
N MET A 215 1.05 -0.55 -17.73
CA MET A 215 1.24 0.87 -17.40
C MET A 215 -0.11 1.58 -17.20
N CYS A 216 -1.07 1.35 -18.11
CA CYS A 216 -2.43 1.90 -18.00
C CYS A 216 -3.16 1.38 -16.75
N GLN A 217 -2.95 0.11 -16.39
CA GLN A 217 -3.43 -0.47 -15.15
C GLN A 217 -2.83 0.26 -13.94
N GLU A 218 -1.51 0.47 -13.90
CA GLU A 218 -0.86 1.22 -12.82
C GLU A 218 -1.43 2.62 -12.68
N TYR A 219 -1.54 3.36 -13.78
CA TYR A 219 -2.14 4.68 -13.80
C TYR A 219 -3.56 4.67 -13.23
N THR A 220 -4.41 3.78 -13.72
CA THR A 220 -5.83 3.72 -13.36
C THR A 220 -6.01 3.32 -11.90
N VAL A 221 -5.25 2.33 -11.42
CA VAL A 221 -5.43 1.79 -10.06
C VAL A 221 -4.87 2.73 -8.98
N LYS A 222 -3.86 3.53 -9.32
CA LYS A 222 -3.30 4.55 -8.42
C LYS A 222 -4.15 5.83 -8.39
N ASN A 223 -4.68 6.28 -9.54
CA ASN A 223 -5.41 7.54 -9.64
C ASN A 223 -6.95 7.40 -9.52
N LEU A 224 -7.49 6.24 -9.88
CA LEU A 224 -8.92 5.93 -9.87
C LEU A 224 -9.17 4.70 -8.97
N SER A 225 -10.27 3.98 -9.21
CA SER A 225 -10.60 2.79 -8.41
C SER A 225 -10.19 1.48 -9.10
N ARG A 226 -9.79 0.50 -8.28
CA ARG A 226 -9.52 -0.87 -8.75
C ARG A 226 -10.75 -1.51 -9.38
N VAL A 227 -11.90 -1.34 -8.72
CA VAL A 227 -13.18 -1.93 -9.15
C VAL A 227 -13.60 -1.36 -10.50
N GLU A 228 -13.41 -0.05 -10.73
CA GLU A 228 -13.61 0.57 -12.04
C GLU A 228 -12.71 -0.04 -13.12
N PHE A 229 -11.40 -0.15 -12.87
CA PHE A 229 -10.49 -0.78 -13.84
C PHE A 229 -10.93 -2.20 -14.20
N LEU A 230 -11.11 -3.07 -13.20
CA LEU A 230 -11.51 -4.46 -13.37
C LEU A 230 -12.88 -4.61 -14.05
N GLY A 231 -13.86 -3.79 -13.66
CA GLY A 231 -15.19 -3.84 -14.25
C GLY A 231 -15.24 -3.33 -15.70
N MET A 232 -14.39 -2.37 -16.06
CA MET A 232 -14.31 -1.92 -17.46
C MET A 232 -13.51 -2.90 -18.33
N MET A 233 -12.48 -3.53 -17.77
CA MET A 233 -11.76 -4.64 -18.41
C MET A 233 -12.66 -5.84 -18.66
N GLY A 234 -13.51 -6.22 -17.69
CA GLY A 234 -14.52 -7.26 -17.89
C GLY A 234 -15.50 -6.88 -19.02
N LEU A 235 -16.02 -5.65 -19.02
CA LEU A 235 -16.99 -5.22 -20.03
C LEU A 235 -16.41 -5.22 -21.46
N PHE A 236 -15.35 -4.46 -21.70
CA PHE A 236 -14.79 -4.34 -23.05
C PHE A 236 -14.01 -5.59 -23.45
N GLY A 237 -13.34 -6.25 -22.50
CA GLY A 237 -12.64 -7.51 -22.75
C GLY A 237 -13.58 -8.60 -23.25
N THR A 238 -14.75 -8.78 -22.63
CA THR A 238 -15.76 -9.76 -23.10
C THR A 238 -16.28 -9.42 -24.49
N LEU A 239 -16.52 -8.14 -24.79
CA LEU A 239 -17.00 -7.73 -26.11
C LEU A 239 -15.97 -8.01 -27.21
N ILE A 240 -14.71 -7.61 -26.99
CA ILE A 240 -13.62 -7.75 -27.97
C ILE A 240 -13.27 -9.23 -28.16
N SER A 241 -12.99 -9.94 -27.05
CA SER A 241 -12.66 -11.36 -27.10
C SER A 241 -13.83 -12.22 -27.61
N GLY A 242 -15.08 -11.84 -27.35
CA GLY A 242 -16.26 -12.54 -27.88
C GLY A 242 -16.39 -12.42 -29.41
N VAL A 243 -16.11 -11.22 -29.96
CA VAL A 243 -16.07 -11.04 -31.42
C VAL A 243 -14.93 -11.87 -32.03
N GLN A 244 -13.73 -11.83 -31.46
CA GLN A 244 -12.59 -12.60 -31.97
C GLN A 244 -12.79 -14.11 -31.84
N LEU A 245 -13.38 -14.59 -30.73
CA LEU A 245 -13.79 -15.97 -30.55
C LEU A 245 -14.73 -16.41 -31.68
N GLY A 246 -15.73 -15.58 -31.98
CA GLY A 246 -16.71 -15.80 -33.05
C GLY A 246 -16.07 -15.91 -34.44
N VAL A 247 -15.07 -15.08 -34.72
CA VAL A 247 -14.42 -15.01 -36.03
C VAL A 247 -13.34 -16.07 -36.22
N LEU A 248 -12.52 -16.33 -35.19
CA LEU A 248 -11.29 -17.11 -35.31
C LEU A 248 -11.44 -18.58 -34.88
N GLU A 249 -12.26 -18.86 -33.86
CA GLU A 249 -12.20 -20.16 -33.16
C GLU A 249 -13.50 -20.96 -33.17
N VAL A 250 -14.62 -20.46 -33.69
CA VAL A 250 -15.91 -21.20 -33.73
C VAL A 250 -15.78 -22.59 -34.37
N GLY A 251 -15.00 -22.68 -35.45
CA GLY A 251 -14.73 -23.95 -36.12
C GLY A 251 -13.85 -24.90 -35.30
N ALA A 252 -12.91 -24.38 -34.50
CA ALA A 252 -12.08 -25.16 -33.60
C ALA A 252 -12.89 -25.67 -32.40
N ILE A 253 -13.76 -24.83 -31.82
CA ILE A 253 -14.61 -25.17 -30.67
C ILE A 253 -15.56 -26.32 -30.99
N THR A 254 -16.15 -26.32 -32.19
CA THR A 254 -17.10 -27.36 -32.61
C THR A 254 -16.41 -28.73 -32.80
N LYS A 255 -15.08 -28.73 -33.00
CA LYS A 255 -14.27 -29.95 -33.15
C LYS A 255 -13.73 -30.47 -31.81
N ILE A 256 -13.98 -29.77 -30.70
CA ILE A 256 -13.52 -30.20 -29.38
C ILE A 256 -14.29 -31.45 -28.96
N ASN A 257 -13.54 -32.52 -28.70
CA ASN A 257 -14.09 -33.71 -28.05
C ASN A 257 -14.14 -33.48 -26.54
N TRP A 258 -15.31 -33.10 -26.04
CA TRP A 258 -15.52 -32.83 -24.63
C TRP A 258 -15.31 -34.08 -23.77
N ASN A 259 -14.25 -34.08 -22.99
CA ASN A 259 -13.96 -35.08 -21.97
C ASN A 259 -13.89 -34.40 -20.59
N TRP A 260 -14.07 -35.18 -19.52
CA TRP A 260 -14.02 -34.71 -18.14
C TRP A 260 -12.74 -33.93 -17.82
N THR A 261 -11.58 -34.36 -18.34
CA THR A 261 -10.31 -33.63 -18.19
C THR A 261 -10.37 -32.23 -18.78
N ILE A 262 -10.84 -32.08 -20.02
CA ILE A 262 -10.98 -30.77 -20.68
C ILE A 262 -12.00 -29.90 -19.93
N CYS A 263 -13.10 -30.49 -19.46
CA CYS A 263 -14.10 -29.80 -18.65
C CYS A 263 -13.55 -29.28 -17.31
N LEU A 264 -12.49 -29.88 -16.76
CA LEU A 264 -11.83 -29.40 -15.54
C LEU A 264 -10.70 -28.39 -15.84
N LEU A 265 -10.01 -28.54 -16.97
CA LEU A 265 -8.90 -27.67 -17.36
C LEU A 265 -9.38 -26.23 -17.64
N PHE A 266 -10.51 -26.04 -18.32
CA PHE A 266 -11.05 -24.69 -18.59
C PHE A 266 -11.40 -23.91 -17.31
N PRO A 267 -12.21 -24.42 -16.36
CA PRO A 267 -12.46 -23.75 -15.09
C PRO A 267 -11.18 -23.51 -14.28
N SER A 268 -10.23 -24.46 -14.29
CA SER A 268 -8.95 -24.29 -13.59
C SER A 268 -8.15 -23.12 -14.16
N TYR A 269 -8.03 -23.03 -15.48
CA TYR A 269 -7.43 -21.89 -16.17
C TYR A 269 -8.14 -20.58 -15.80
N VAL A 270 -9.48 -20.55 -15.90
CA VAL A 270 -10.30 -19.36 -15.63
C VAL A 270 -10.15 -18.90 -14.18
N LEU A 271 -10.11 -19.81 -13.21
CA LEU A 271 -9.90 -19.47 -11.80
C LEU A 271 -8.51 -18.90 -11.54
N CYS A 272 -7.47 -19.49 -12.15
CA CYS A 272 -6.11 -18.95 -12.05
C CYS A 272 -5.99 -17.56 -12.69
N MET A 273 -6.51 -17.38 -13.90
CA MET A 273 -6.51 -16.07 -14.58
C MET A 273 -7.36 -15.03 -13.86
N TYR A 274 -8.56 -15.39 -13.38
CA TYR A 274 -9.40 -14.49 -12.61
C TYR A 274 -8.71 -14.04 -11.32
N GLY A 275 -8.05 -14.98 -10.63
CA GLY A 275 -7.21 -14.69 -9.48
C GLY A 275 -6.08 -13.71 -9.85
N LEU A 276 -5.38 -13.95 -10.97
CA LEU A 276 -4.32 -13.08 -11.45
C LEU A 276 -4.85 -11.66 -11.68
N TYR A 277 -5.89 -11.49 -12.50
CA TYR A 277 -6.49 -10.17 -12.79
C TYR A 277 -7.00 -9.48 -11.52
N SER A 278 -7.53 -10.22 -10.55
CA SER A 278 -8.06 -9.65 -9.30
C SER A 278 -6.97 -9.20 -8.34
N PHE A 279 -5.91 -10.00 -8.17
CA PHE A 279 -4.81 -9.68 -7.26
C PHE A 279 -3.80 -8.71 -7.89
N MET A 280 -3.66 -8.70 -9.22
CA MET A 280 -2.64 -7.93 -9.89
C MET A 280 -2.72 -6.42 -9.59
N PRO A 281 -3.90 -5.77 -9.73
CA PRO A 281 -4.12 -4.37 -9.32
C PRO A 281 -3.77 -4.10 -7.86
N VAL A 282 -3.97 -5.06 -6.96
CA VAL A 282 -3.64 -4.89 -5.53
C VAL A 282 -2.14 -4.73 -5.35
N VAL A 283 -1.35 -5.59 -6.01
CA VAL A 283 0.11 -5.56 -5.90
C VAL A 283 0.69 -4.34 -6.62
N VAL A 284 0.17 -3.99 -7.81
CA VAL A 284 0.57 -2.76 -8.52
C VAL A 284 0.32 -1.52 -7.66
N LYS A 285 -0.81 -1.46 -6.93
CA LYS A 285 -1.11 -0.33 -6.04
C LYS A 285 -0.11 -0.20 -4.88
N MET A 286 0.38 -1.33 -4.37
CA MET A 286 1.39 -1.37 -3.30
C MET A 286 2.83 -1.15 -3.81
N THR A 287 3.06 -1.33 -5.11
CA THR A 287 4.40 -1.28 -5.73
C THR A 287 4.37 -0.46 -7.04
N SER A 288 4.64 -1.11 -8.17
CA SER A 288 4.56 -0.58 -9.54
C SER A 288 4.35 -1.74 -10.51
N ALA A 289 3.89 -1.45 -11.73
CA ALA A 289 3.80 -2.45 -12.78
C ALA A 289 5.18 -3.04 -13.13
N THR A 290 6.25 -2.24 -13.07
CA THR A 290 7.62 -2.73 -13.29
C THR A 290 8.04 -3.74 -12.24
N ALA A 291 7.83 -3.45 -10.95
CA ALA A 291 8.17 -4.38 -9.86
C ALA A 291 7.42 -5.71 -10.01
N VAL A 292 6.14 -5.63 -10.37
CA VAL A 292 5.29 -6.77 -10.64
C VAL A 292 5.85 -7.64 -11.76
N ASN A 293 6.14 -7.08 -12.93
CA ASN A 293 6.64 -7.86 -14.07
C ASN A 293 7.99 -8.50 -13.74
N LEU A 294 8.81 -7.84 -12.94
CA LEU A 294 10.05 -8.41 -12.42
C LEU A 294 9.81 -9.61 -11.49
N SER A 295 8.73 -9.59 -10.70
CA SER A 295 8.33 -10.74 -9.86
C SER A 295 7.78 -11.90 -10.70
N LEU A 296 7.07 -11.62 -11.80
CA LEU A 296 6.48 -12.64 -12.66
C LEU A 296 7.51 -13.50 -13.38
N LEU A 297 8.77 -13.05 -13.49
CA LEU A 297 9.87 -13.88 -13.99
C LEU A 297 10.09 -15.18 -13.18
N THR A 298 9.64 -15.24 -11.92
CA THR A 298 9.69 -16.51 -11.16
C THR A 298 8.61 -17.49 -11.58
N ALA A 299 7.58 -17.06 -12.33
CA ALA A 299 6.54 -17.93 -12.89
C ALA A 299 7.11 -18.91 -13.91
N ASP A 300 8.08 -18.49 -14.73
CA ASP A 300 8.74 -19.34 -15.72
C ASP A 300 9.44 -20.52 -15.04
N LEU A 301 10.10 -20.26 -13.91
CA LEU A 301 10.74 -21.28 -13.10
C LEU A 301 9.72 -22.22 -12.44
N PHE A 302 8.60 -21.69 -11.94
CA PHE A 302 7.54 -22.53 -11.40
C PHE A 302 6.92 -23.43 -12.46
N SER A 303 6.66 -22.90 -13.66
CA SER A 303 6.16 -23.69 -14.79
C SER A 303 7.16 -24.80 -15.15
N LEU A 304 8.46 -24.51 -15.11
CA LEU A 304 9.51 -25.49 -15.32
C LEU A 304 9.60 -26.56 -14.23
N PHE A 305 9.42 -26.20 -12.95
CA PHE A 305 9.36 -27.16 -11.85
C PHE A 305 8.14 -28.07 -11.98
N CYS A 306 6.97 -27.52 -12.34
CA CYS A 306 5.80 -28.30 -12.70
C CYS A 306 6.10 -29.19 -13.93
N GLY A 307 6.82 -28.69 -14.92
CA GLY A 307 7.41 -29.40 -16.05
C GLY A 307 8.17 -30.67 -15.65
N ILE A 308 9.08 -30.54 -14.69
CA ILE A 308 9.91 -31.64 -14.18
C ILE A 308 9.05 -32.68 -13.45
N VAL A 309 8.09 -32.24 -12.62
CA VAL A 309 7.28 -33.15 -11.80
C VAL A 309 6.19 -33.85 -12.61
N LEU A 310 5.50 -33.13 -13.49
CA LEU A 310 4.33 -33.61 -14.22
C LEU A 310 4.68 -34.23 -15.57
N PHE A 311 5.69 -33.68 -16.26
CA PHE A 311 6.08 -34.09 -17.61
C PHE A 311 7.48 -34.74 -17.65
N HIS A 312 8.07 -35.02 -16.49
CA HIS A 312 9.34 -35.74 -16.32
C HIS A 312 10.54 -35.12 -17.07
N TYR A 313 10.62 -33.79 -17.12
CA TYR A 313 11.76 -33.11 -17.73
C TYR A 313 13.07 -33.30 -16.96
N LYS A 314 14.20 -33.21 -17.67
CA LYS A 314 15.54 -33.31 -17.06
C LYS A 314 15.82 -32.13 -16.13
N PHE A 315 16.25 -32.42 -14.91
CA PHE A 315 16.63 -31.43 -13.91
C PHE A 315 18.05 -30.88 -14.15
N SER A 316 18.23 -29.58 -13.95
CA SER A 316 19.53 -28.90 -13.97
C SER A 316 19.67 -27.97 -12.77
N VAL A 317 20.88 -27.92 -12.18
CA VAL A 317 21.19 -27.03 -11.05
C VAL A 317 21.09 -25.55 -11.46
N LEU A 318 21.26 -25.23 -12.75
CA LEU A 318 21.11 -23.85 -13.24
C LEU A 318 19.72 -23.27 -12.97
N TYR A 319 18.66 -24.08 -12.88
CA TYR A 319 17.32 -23.57 -12.54
C TYR A 319 17.25 -23.01 -11.11
N ILE A 320 17.91 -23.67 -10.15
CA ILE A 320 17.99 -23.18 -8.76
C ILE A 320 18.81 -21.89 -8.71
N VAL A 321 19.94 -21.84 -9.43
CA VAL A 321 20.77 -20.63 -9.53
C VAL A 321 19.94 -19.47 -10.12
N SER A 322 19.20 -19.74 -11.18
CA SER A 322 18.32 -18.76 -11.83
C SER A 322 17.25 -18.23 -10.87
N PHE A 323 16.61 -19.11 -10.10
CA PHE A 323 15.62 -18.72 -9.08
C PHE A 323 16.18 -17.76 -8.03
N VAL A 324 17.35 -18.09 -7.48
CA VAL A 324 18.01 -17.25 -6.49
C VAL A 324 18.39 -15.90 -7.09
N VAL A 325 18.96 -15.89 -8.30
CA VAL A 325 19.37 -14.65 -8.98
C VAL A 325 18.18 -13.75 -9.30
N ILE A 326 17.08 -14.29 -9.85
CA ILE A 326 15.86 -13.52 -10.13
C ILE A 326 15.25 -12.96 -8.84
N THR A 327 15.18 -13.78 -7.78
CA THR A 327 14.64 -13.36 -6.48
C THR A 327 15.50 -12.24 -5.87
N LEU A 328 16.82 -12.33 -5.94
CA LEU A 328 17.74 -11.29 -5.46
C LEU A 328 17.59 -9.99 -6.25
N GLY A 329 17.45 -10.05 -7.58
CA GLY A 329 17.20 -8.87 -8.41
C GLY A 329 15.85 -8.22 -8.06
N PHE A 330 14.79 -9.01 -7.86
CA PHE A 330 13.50 -8.50 -7.43
C PHE A 330 13.54 -7.84 -6.05
N ILE A 331 14.24 -8.43 -5.07
CA ILE A 331 14.47 -7.82 -3.76
C ILE A 331 15.22 -6.51 -3.92
N LEU A 332 16.31 -6.48 -4.69
CA LEU A 332 17.12 -5.29 -4.94
C LEU A 332 16.28 -4.15 -5.54
N PHE A 333 15.33 -4.47 -6.42
CA PHE A 333 14.42 -3.49 -7.01
C PHE A 333 13.47 -2.86 -5.98
N ASN A 334 12.97 -3.65 -5.02
CA ASN A 334 11.95 -3.21 -4.05
C ASN A 334 12.51 -2.61 -2.76
N VAL A 335 13.80 -2.77 -2.48
CA VAL A 335 14.48 -2.15 -1.32
C VAL A 335 14.44 -0.62 -1.40
N VAL A 336 14.41 -0.06 -2.62
CA VAL A 336 14.32 1.39 -2.84
C VAL A 336 12.99 1.70 -3.52
N PRO A 337 12.13 2.56 -2.93
CA PRO A 337 10.88 2.96 -3.57
C PRO A 337 11.13 3.74 -4.87
N THR A 338 10.41 3.39 -5.93
CA THR A 338 10.30 4.20 -7.14
C THR A 338 9.46 5.45 -6.84
N TYR A 339 9.94 6.63 -7.21
CA TYR A 339 9.19 7.87 -7.02
C TYR A 339 8.35 8.16 -8.26
N THR A 340 7.03 8.15 -8.09
CA THR A 340 6.06 8.70 -9.03
C THR A 340 5.56 10.02 -8.45
N PRO A 341 5.80 11.17 -9.10
CA PRO A 341 5.16 12.41 -8.66
C PRO A 341 3.65 12.25 -8.76
N ASP A 342 2.90 12.71 -7.74
CA ASP A 342 1.43 12.76 -7.83
C ASP A 342 1.05 13.51 -9.11
N SER A 343 0.21 12.90 -9.93
CA SER A 343 -0.26 13.43 -11.21
C SER A 343 -1.17 14.64 -10.99
N GLY A 344 -0.56 15.76 -10.61
CA GLY A 344 -1.16 17.09 -10.52
C GLY A 344 -0.36 18.19 -11.20
N GLU A 345 0.87 17.92 -11.68
CA GLU A 345 1.70 18.91 -12.39
C GLU A 345 2.15 18.39 -13.76
N VAL A 346 1.50 18.88 -14.82
CA VAL A 346 2.02 18.81 -16.20
C VAL A 346 2.08 20.23 -16.76
N THR A 347 3.30 20.70 -16.94
CA THR A 347 3.67 21.97 -17.59
C THR A 347 3.43 21.92 -19.10
N GLU A 348 3.13 23.10 -19.64
CA GLU A 348 2.47 23.50 -20.89
C GLU A 348 3.06 23.09 -22.25
N GLY A 349 2.18 23.17 -23.25
CA GLY A 349 2.45 23.67 -24.61
C GLY A 349 1.15 24.16 -25.26
N ASP A 350 1.00 25.47 -25.43
CA ASP A 350 -0.19 26.23 -25.93
C ASP A 350 -0.38 26.12 -27.47
N PRO A 351 -1.55 26.44 -28.09
CA PRO A 351 -2.26 27.71 -27.90
C PRO A 351 -3.82 27.71 -27.76
N ALA A 352 -4.27 28.69 -26.97
CA ALA A 352 -5.40 29.62 -27.15
C ALA A 352 -6.81 29.31 -26.57
N ASP A 353 -7.13 30.11 -25.54
CA ASP A 353 -8.39 30.77 -25.18
C ASP A 353 -9.64 29.92 -24.84
N GLU A 354 -9.63 29.43 -23.60
CA GLU A 354 -10.74 29.32 -22.61
C GLU A 354 -10.37 28.27 -21.52
N SER A 355 -9.46 27.36 -21.86
CA SER A 355 -8.94 26.29 -20.99
C SER A 355 -7.96 26.79 -19.91
N GLY A 356 -7.16 27.83 -20.20
CA GLY A 356 -6.13 28.35 -19.30
C GLY A 356 -6.67 28.93 -17.99
N THR A 357 -7.82 29.62 -18.04
CA THR A 357 -8.45 30.23 -16.87
C THR A 357 -9.05 29.18 -15.92
N LEU A 358 -9.45 28.01 -16.45
CA LEU A 358 -10.01 26.92 -15.66
C LEU A 358 -8.91 26.09 -14.98
N ASN A 359 -7.80 25.81 -15.69
CA ASN A 359 -6.65 25.09 -15.14
C ASN A 359 -5.93 25.90 -14.05
N SER A 360 -5.73 27.20 -14.25
CA SER A 360 -5.18 28.09 -13.22
C SER A 360 -6.06 28.12 -11.96
N ARG A 361 -7.40 28.15 -12.11
CA ARG A 361 -8.33 28.07 -10.97
C ARG A 361 -8.32 26.71 -10.29
N HIS A 362 -8.11 25.62 -11.03
CA HIS A 362 -8.02 24.27 -10.46
C HIS A 362 -6.74 24.09 -9.65
N GLU A 363 -5.62 24.60 -10.16
CA GLU A 363 -4.33 24.58 -9.47
C GLU A 363 -4.33 25.48 -8.24
N ALA A 364 -4.88 26.69 -8.37
CA ALA A 364 -5.11 27.58 -7.22
C ALA A 364 -6.00 26.91 -6.17
N PHE A 365 -7.05 26.19 -6.58
CA PHE A 365 -7.95 25.50 -5.66
C PHE A 365 -7.27 24.31 -4.98
N SER A 366 -6.46 23.55 -5.71
CA SER A 366 -5.68 22.43 -5.16
C SER A 366 -4.64 22.92 -4.15
N LYS A 367 -3.87 23.96 -4.49
CA LYS A 367 -2.92 24.62 -3.56
C LYS A 367 -3.64 25.16 -2.32
N LEU A 368 -4.81 25.76 -2.50
CA LEU A 368 -5.57 26.35 -1.41
C LEU A 368 -6.17 25.28 -0.49
N LEU A 369 -6.67 24.17 -1.02
CA LEU A 369 -7.07 22.97 -0.25
C LEU A 369 -5.89 22.34 0.49
N GLN A 370 -4.73 22.23 -0.17
CA GLN A 370 -3.53 21.65 0.44
C GLN A 370 -3.03 22.52 1.59
N ASN A 371 -3.06 23.85 1.41
CA ASN A 371 -2.79 24.82 2.46
C ASN A 371 -3.83 24.73 3.59
N ALA A 372 -5.12 24.59 3.27
CA ALA A 372 -6.20 24.41 4.24
C ALA A 372 -5.95 23.21 5.16
N LEU A 373 -5.50 22.10 4.59
CA LEU A 373 -5.23 20.87 5.32
C LEU A 373 -4.01 21.00 6.25
N SER A 374 -3.09 21.92 5.95
CA SER A 374 -1.93 22.25 6.78
C SER A 374 -2.11 23.50 7.66
N ALA A 375 -3.27 24.15 7.59
CA ALA A 375 -3.51 25.42 8.23
C ALA A 375 -3.80 25.26 9.73
N HIS A 376 -3.45 26.29 10.51
CA HIS A 376 -3.88 26.43 11.91
C HIS A 376 -5.41 26.58 11.97
N PRO A 377 -6.10 26.15 13.05
CA PRO A 377 -7.54 26.35 13.25
C PRO A 377 -8.05 27.74 12.88
N ASP A 378 -7.31 28.78 13.26
CA ASP A 378 -7.67 30.19 13.02
C ASP A 378 -7.67 30.60 11.54
N ALA A 379 -7.06 29.79 10.67
CA ALA A 379 -7.01 30.05 9.24
C ALA A 379 -8.09 29.28 8.45
N VAL A 380 -8.90 28.44 9.11
CA VAL A 380 -9.96 27.66 8.47
C VAL A 380 -11.03 28.56 7.87
N GLU A 381 -11.49 29.58 8.60
CA GLU A 381 -12.50 30.53 8.12
C GLU A 381 -12.03 31.29 6.89
N LYS A 382 -10.83 31.87 6.97
CA LYS A 382 -10.20 32.56 5.84
C LYS A 382 -10.05 31.65 4.62
N THR A 383 -9.68 30.39 4.84
CA THR A 383 -9.54 29.41 3.75
C THR A 383 -10.89 29.12 3.09
N ILE A 384 -11.99 29.06 3.85
CA ILE A 384 -13.33 28.86 3.30
C ILE A 384 -13.73 30.07 2.45
N ASP A 385 -13.48 31.29 2.94
CA ASP A 385 -13.74 32.51 2.18
C ASP A 385 -12.97 32.52 0.86
N ASP A 386 -11.69 32.14 0.89
CA ASP A 386 -10.86 32.05 -0.31
C ASP A 386 -11.36 30.94 -1.27
N ILE A 387 -11.84 29.80 -0.76
CA ILE A 387 -12.47 28.73 -1.57
C ILE A 387 -13.73 29.25 -2.26
N MET A 388 -14.60 29.92 -1.51
CA MET A 388 -15.89 30.44 -1.98
C MET A 388 -15.66 31.52 -3.05
N ALA A 389 -14.73 32.43 -2.81
CA ALA A 389 -14.31 33.46 -3.77
C ALA A 389 -13.70 32.84 -5.04
N LEU A 390 -12.78 31.89 -4.90
CA LEU A 390 -12.10 31.25 -6.03
C LEU A 390 -13.07 30.44 -6.90
N LYS A 391 -14.07 29.78 -6.30
CA LYS A 391 -15.08 29.00 -7.02
C LYS A 391 -16.26 29.83 -7.50
N LYS A 392 -16.34 31.13 -7.15
CA LYS A 392 -17.46 32.03 -7.45
C LYS A 392 -18.80 31.45 -6.95
N ILE A 393 -18.78 30.83 -5.77
CA ILE A 393 -19.98 30.26 -5.16
C ILE A 393 -20.75 31.41 -4.50
N ASN A 394 -21.99 31.64 -4.91
CA ASN A 394 -22.84 32.62 -4.27
C ASN A 394 -23.39 32.02 -2.94
N PRO A 395 -23.04 32.60 -1.77
CA PRO A 395 -23.45 32.10 -0.47
C PRO A 395 -24.97 32.10 -0.26
N ASP A 396 -25.71 33.00 -0.92
CA ASP A 396 -27.16 33.11 -0.79
C ASP A 396 -27.91 31.94 -1.47
N THR A 397 -27.30 31.33 -2.49
CA THR A 397 -27.88 30.18 -3.22
C THR A 397 -27.62 28.83 -2.57
N ASN A 398 -26.53 28.69 -1.79
CA ASN A 398 -26.14 27.41 -1.18
C ASN A 398 -25.53 27.62 0.22
N PRO A 399 -26.28 28.16 1.19
CA PRO A 399 -25.76 28.46 2.54
C PRO A 399 -25.24 27.20 3.26
N GLN A 400 -25.84 26.05 2.98
CA GLN A 400 -25.48 24.78 3.60
C GLN A 400 -24.13 24.24 3.13
N LEU A 401 -23.67 24.58 1.92
CA LEU A 401 -22.38 24.14 1.41
C LEU A 401 -21.22 24.73 2.21
N ALA A 402 -21.29 26.03 2.52
CA ALA A 402 -20.27 26.71 3.32
C ALA A 402 -20.19 26.11 4.74
N ILE A 403 -21.34 25.87 5.36
CA ILE A 403 -21.44 25.28 6.70
C ILE A 403 -20.89 23.84 6.71
N SER A 404 -21.27 23.00 5.75
CA SER A 404 -20.76 21.62 5.65
C SER A 404 -19.27 21.56 5.34
N LEU A 405 -18.77 22.47 4.50
CA LEU A 405 -17.34 22.58 4.19
C LEU A 405 -16.55 23.03 5.44
N GLN A 406 -17.09 24.01 6.18
CA GLN A 406 -16.50 24.48 7.43
C GLN A 406 -16.39 23.38 8.47
N ALA A 407 -17.49 22.66 8.74
CA ALA A 407 -17.49 21.53 9.66
C ALA A 407 -16.48 20.45 9.25
N SER A 408 -16.44 20.10 7.95
CA SER A 408 -15.51 19.09 7.43
C SER A 408 -14.04 19.51 7.61
N LEU A 409 -13.72 20.77 7.33
CA LEU A 409 -12.35 21.29 7.48
C LEU A 409 -11.94 21.37 8.95
N PHE A 410 -12.83 21.82 9.85
CA PHE A 410 -12.56 21.83 11.29
C PHE A 410 -12.32 20.42 11.85
N GLN A 411 -13.07 19.42 11.39
CA GLN A 411 -12.84 18.03 11.78
C GLN A 411 -11.48 17.51 11.30
N ILE A 412 -11.08 17.82 10.07
CA ILE A 412 -9.80 17.36 9.51
C ILE A 412 -8.62 18.03 10.20
N VAL A 413 -8.64 19.37 10.32
CA VAL A 413 -7.58 20.16 10.96
C VAL A 413 -7.52 19.82 12.45
N GLY A 414 -8.67 19.74 13.12
CA GLY A 414 -8.78 19.35 14.52
C GLY A 414 -8.18 18.00 14.82
N TYR A 415 -8.50 16.98 14.02
CA TYR A 415 -7.91 15.65 14.19
C TYR A 415 -6.39 15.65 14.05
N ARG A 416 -5.84 16.40 13.08
CA ARG A 416 -4.39 16.54 12.92
C ARG A 416 -3.74 17.22 14.13
N ASN A 417 -4.33 18.30 14.62
CA ASN A 417 -3.82 19.00 15.80
C ASN A 417 -3.91 18.12 17.05
N LEU A 418 -5.01 17.38 17.20
CA LEU A 418 -5.17 16.42 18.30
C LEU A 418 -4.05 15.37 18.29
N VAL A 419 -3.70 14.81 17.14
CA VAL A 419 -2.57 13.86 17.01
C VAL A 419 -1.26 14.50 17.47
N LEU A 420 -1.01 15.76 17.10
CA LEU A 420 0.19 16.49 17.50
C LEU A 420 0.21 16.80 18.99
N GLU A 421 -0.92 17.22 19.56
CA GLU A 421 -1.09 17.54 20.99
C GLU A 421 -0.90 16.29 21.86
N VAL A 422 -1.55 15.18 21.49
CA VAL A 422 -1.40 13.89 22.19
C VAL A 422 0.04 13.38 22.08
N GLU A 423 0.67 13.47 20.91
CA GLU A 423 2.08 13.06 20.75
C GLU A 423 3.04 13.95 21.56
N LYS A 424 2.75 15.26 21.66
CA LYS A 424 3.52 16.17 22.52
C LYS A 424 3.47 15.72 23.98
N LEU A 425 2.27 15.49 24.51
CA LEU A 425 2.07 15.04 25.90
C LEU A 425 2.66 13.65 26.17
N ARG A 426 2.59 12.74 25.18
CA ARG A 426 3.20 11.41 25.28
C ARG A 426 4.73 11.48 25.38
N ARG A 427 5.34 12.42 24.66
CA ARG A 427 6.80 12.62 24.67
C ARG A 427 7.30 13.45 25.84
N GLU A 428 6.43 14.26 26.45
CA GLU A 428 6.77 15.06 27.61
C GLU A 428 7.01 14.14 28.82
N PRO A 429 8.26 14.05 29.33
CA PRO A 429 8.56 13.18 30.44
C PRO A 429 7.98 13.76 31.73
N TYR A 430 7.50 12.88 32.61
CA TYR A 430 7.15 13.30 33.97
C TYR A 430 8.38 13.85 34.70
N ASP A 431 8.23 15.05 35.26
CA ASP A 431 9.29 15.75 35.98
C ASP A 431 8.85 16.01 37.43
N CYS A 432 9.64 15.51 38.38
CA CYS A 432 9.38 15.65 39.81
C CYS A 432 9.77 17.02 40.38
N GLU A 433 10.55 17.80 39.62
CA GLU A 433 10.89 19.18 39.99
C GLU A 433 9.87 20.19 39.44
N ASN A 434 8.96 19.75 38.57
CA ASN A 434 7.88 20.58 38.06
C ASN A 434 6.66 20.54 39.01
N PRO A 435 6.26 21.68 39.62
CA PRO A 435 5.17 21.71 40.59
C PRO A 435 3.82 21.27 39.99
N ASP A 436 3.55 21.54 38.72
CA ASP A 436 2.28 21.20 38.08
C ASP A 436 2.16 19.68 37.89
N HIS A 437 3.27 19.02 37.55
CA HIS A 437 3.33 17.56 37.40
C HIS A 437 3.13 16.84 38.74
N GLU A 438 3.80 17.33 39.79
CA GLU A 438 3.64 16.82 41.14
C GLU A 438 2.23 17.06 41.67
N GLU A 439 1.63 18.23 41.41
CA GLU A 439 0.24 18.52 41.78
C GLU A 439 -0.73 17.52 41.12
N MET A 440 -0.61 17.27 39.81
CA MET A 440 -1.44 16.27 39.11
C MET A 440 -1.31 14.87 39.71
N LEU A 441 -0.09 14.44 40.03
CA LEU A 441 0.14 13.12 40.63
C LEU A 441 -0.42 13.02 42.05
N MET A 442 -0.27 14.07 42.85
CA MET A 442 -0.85 14.14 44.20
C MET A 442 -2.39 14.18 44.15
N LYS A 443 -2.95 14.88 43.17
CA LYS A 443 -4.40 14.93 42.92
C LYS A 443 -4.93 13.53 42.58
N LEU A 444 -4.24 12.78 41.71
CA LEU A 444 -4.59 11.39 41.39
C LEU A 444 -4.67 10.53 42.65
N TRP A 445 -3.67 10.60 43.52
CA TRP A 445 -3.67 9.88 44.78
C TRP A 445 -4.87 10.26 45.66
N LYS A 446 -5.07 11.56 45.90
CA LYS A 446 -6.16 12.06 46.73
C LYS A 446 -7.54 11.64 46.21
N THR A 447 -7.70 11.55 44.90
CA THR A 447 -8.94 11.12 44.26
C THR A 447 -9.20 9.62 44.43
N LEU A 448 -8.17 8.77 44.31
CA LEU A 448 -8.28 7.31 44.40
C LEU A 448 -8.16 6.76 45.84
N ARG A 449 -7.56 7.52 46.76
CA ARG A 449 -7.30 7.19 48.17
C ARG A 449 -7.60 8.40 49.08
N PRO A 450 -8.87 8.82 49.19
CA PRO A 450 -9.23 9.99 50.01
C PRO A 450 -8.96 9.79 51.50
N ASP A 451 -9.02 8.54 51.98
CA ASP A 451 -8.92 8.21 53.41
C ASP A 451 -7.47 7.96 53.88
N SER A 452 -6.49 7.99 52.98
CA SER A 452 -5.09 7.67 53.28
C SER A 452 -4.17 8.74 52.70
N ALA A 453 -3.47 9.48 53.57
CA ALA A 453 -2.46 10.44 53.14
C ALA A 453 -1.15 9.73 52.74
N LEU A 454 -0.47 10.24 51.72
CA LEU A 454 0.88 9.81 51.38
C LEU A 454 1.86 10.22 52.49
N THR A 455 2.68 9.27 52.93
CA THR A 455 3.75 9.52 53.91
C THR A 455 4.94 10.25 53.29
N GLY A 456 5.07 10.19 51.96
CA GLY A 456 6.09 10.87 51.19
C GLY A 456 5.93 10.60 49.70
N ARG A 457 6.58 11.42 48.87
CA ARG A 457 6.52 11.32 47.41
C ARG A 457 7.10 9.99 46.90
N ILE A 458 8.17 9.48 47.50
CA ILE A 458 8.71 8.16 47.22
C ILE A 458 8.27 7.24 48.36
N SER A 459 7.30 6.36 48.09
CA SER A 459 6.67 5.49 49.09
C SER A 459 6.12 4.24 48.44
N LYS A 460 6.14 3.10 49.16
CA LYS A 460 5.49 1.86 48.68
C LYS A 460 3.97 1.99 48.56
N GLN A 461 3.37 3.04 49.10
CA GLN A 461 1.94 3.33 48.99
C GLN A 461 1.48 3.43 47.53
N TRP A 462 2.32 3.88 46.60
CA TRP A 462 1.96 3.95 45.17
C TRP A 462 1.57 2.60 44.56
N CYS A 463 2.12 1.50 45.09
CA CYS A 463 1.74 0.16 44.67
C CYS A 463 0.27 -0.17 45.02
N GLU A 464 -0.34 0.51 46.00
CA GLU A 464 -1.74 0.31 46.39
C GLU A 464 -2.73 0.78 45.32
N ILE A 465 -2.31 1.66 44.41
CA ILE A 465 -3.10 2.08 43.24
C ILE A 465 -2.55 1.50 41.93
N GLY A 466 -1.59 0.58 42.02
CA GLY A 466 -1.11 -0.25 40.92
C GLY A 466 0.28 0.12 40.36
N PHE A 467 0.96 1.17 40.80
CA PHE A 467 2.30 1.47 40.27
C PHE A 467 3.30 0.34 40.60
N GLN A 468 4.28 0.11 39.71
CA GLN A 468 5.17 -1.06 39.82
C GLN A 468 6.19 -0.93 40.95
N GLY A 469 6.52 0.30 41.36
CA GLY A 469 7.49 0.60 42.40
C GLY A 469 7.05 1.72 43.33
N SER A 470 7.98 2.16 44.19
CA SER A 470 7.76 3.26 45.14
C SER A 470 7.79 4.66 44.51
N ASP A 471 8.11 4.76 43.22
CA ASP A 471 8.12 6.01 42.47
C ASP A 471 7.44 5.85 41.10
N PRO A 472 6.23 6.42 40.93
CA PRO A 472 5.48 6.45 39.67
C PRO A 472 6.25 7.03 38.47
N LYS A 473 7.27 7.86 38.69
CA LYS A 473 8.08 8.46 37.61
C LYS A 473 8.61 7.41 36.64
N THR A 474 8.98 6.24 37.15
CA THR A 474 9.54 5.15 36.34
C THR A 474 8.52 4.45 35.43
N ASP A 475 7.24 4.54 35.78
CA ASP A 475 6.14 3.90 35.04
C ASP A 475 5.67 4.77 33.85
N PHE A 476 5.80 6.10 33.95
CA PHE A 476 5.44 7.04 32.88
C PHE A 476 6.44 7.13 31.72
N ARG A 477 7.50 6.31 31.67
CA ARG A 477 8.54 6.41 30.62
C ARG A 477 8.02 6.20 29.19
N GLY A 478 6.98 5.36 29.03
CA GLY A 478 6.41 5.06 27.70
C GLY A 478 5.44 6.14 27.22
N MET A 479 4.49 6.50 28.09
CA MET A 479 3.36 7.38 27.77
C MET A 479 3.51 8.81 28.30
N GLY A 480 4.63 9.15 28.93
CA GLY A 480 4.92 10.49 29.43
C GLY A 480 3.81 11.05 30.32
N LEU A 481 3.60 12.37 30.20
CA LEU A 481 2.56 13.10 30.91
C LEU A 481 1.15 12.69 30.47
N LEU A 482 0.97 12.24 29.22
CA LEU A 482 -0.32 11.75 28.72
C LEU A 482 -0.86 10.59 29.58
N GLY A 483 0.01 9.67 30.01
CA GLY A 483 -0.38 8.56 30.89
C GLY A 483 -0.93 9.04 32.24
N LEU A 484 -0.31 10.07 32.83
CA LEU A 484 -0.78 10.67 34.09
C LEU A 484 -2.11 11.42 33.87
N GLN A 485 -2.20 12.22 32.82
CA GLN A 485 -3.41 13.00 32.52
C GLN A 485 -4.62 12.11 32.27
N ASN A 486 -4.47 11.01 31.52
CA ASN A 486 -5.58 10.08 31.27
C ASN A 486 -6.03 9.36 32.55
N LEU A 487 -5.09 8.89 33.37
CA LEU A 487 -5.42 8.28 34.67
C LEU A 487 -6.16 9.27 35.58
N LEU A 488 -5.69 10.51 35.64
CA LEU A 488 -6.33 11.56 36.44
C LEU A 488 -7.71 11.92 35.88
N TYR A 489 -7.83 12.08 34.55
CA TYR A 489 -9.08 12.36 33.88
C TYR A 489 -10.13 11.29 34.23
N PHE A 490 -9.79 10.01 34.11
CA PHE A 490 -10.68 8.90 34.46
C PHE A 490 -11.08 8.91 35.94
N ALA A 491 -10.11 9.13 36.83
CA ALA A 491 -10.37 9.21 38.27
C ALA A 491 -11.31 10.38 38.65
N GLU A 492 -11.28 11.49 37.90
CA GLU A 492 -12.08 12.68 38.18
C GLU A 492 -13.46 12.66 37.51
N HIS A 493 -13.54 12.24 36.25
CA HIS A 493 -14.76 12.29 35.45
C HIS A 493 -15.67 11.08 35.69
N ASP A 494 -15.08 9.90 35.94
CA ASP A 494 -15.83 8.69 36.31
C ASP A 494 -15.30 8.09 37.61
N LYS A 495 -15.32 8.91 38.67
CA LYS A 495 -14.79 8.55 39.99
C LYS A 495 -15.38 7.26 40.54
N ALA A 496 -16.67 7.01 40.32
CA ALA A 496 -17.33 5.81 40.82
C ALA A 496 -16.78 4.55 40.11
N ALA A 497 -16.68 4.57 38.78
CA ALA A 497 -16.09 3.47 38.03
C ALA A 497 -14.60 3.29 38.37
N ALA A 498 -13.83 4.37 38.47
CA ALA A 498 -12.41 4.33 38.81
C ALA A 498 -12.16 3.70 40.18
N LEU A 499 -12.94 4.08 41.21
CA LEU A 499 -12.85 3.50 42.55
C LEU A 499 -13.31 2.03 42.58
N GLN A 500 -14.35 1.69 41.83
CA GLN A 500 -14.81 0.30 41.72
C GLN A 500 -13.77 -0.58 41.04
N MET A 501 -13.21 -0.14 39.91
CA MET A 501 -12.14 -0.85 39.20
C MET A 501 -10.89 -1.00 40.07
N LEU A 502 -10.51 0.04 40.80
CA LEU A 502 -9.41 -0.03 41.75
C LEU A 502 -9.71 -1.03 42.89
N HIS A 503 -10.93 -1.05 43.42
CA HIS A 503 -11.35 -2.03 44.41
C HIS A 503 -11.26 -3.47 43.86
N ASP A 504 -11.78 -3.71 42.67
CA ASP A 504 -11.77 -5.02 42.00
C ASP A 504 -10.35 -5.49 41.66
N SER A 505 -9.46 -4.54 41.32
CA SER A 505 -8.05 -4.81 41.04
C SER A 505 -7.29 -5.40 42.24
N LEU A 506 -7.79 -5.13 43.46
CA LEU A 506 -7.22 -5.59 44.72
C LEU A 506 -7.89 -6.88 45.23
N GLN A 507 -8.98 -7.34 44.60
CA GLN A 507 -9.66 -8.57 44.99
C GLN A 507 -8.93 -9.81 44.42
N PRO A 508 -8.75 -10.89 45.21
CA PRO A 508 -8.15 -12.12 44.72
C PRO A 508 -9.12 -12.89 43.80
N LYS A 509 -8.69 -13.18 42.56
CA LYS A 509 -9.40 -14.13 41.67
C LYS A 509 -9.04 -15.56 42.06
N HIS A 510 -9.80 -16.14 43.00
CA HIS A 510 -9.77 -17.54 43.44
C HIS A 510 -8.43 -18.12 43.94
N SER A 511 -8.27 -18.20 45.26
CA SER A 511 -7.51 -19.29 45.90
C SER A 511 -7.78 -19.34 47.41
N LYS A 512 -7.84 -20.55 47.95
CA LYS A 512 -8.20 -20.95 49.31
C LYS A 512 -7.21 -20.43 50.38
N MET A 513 -7.20 -19.13 50.64
CA MET A 513 -6.28 -18.53 51.61
C MET A 513 -7.04 -18.05 52.85
N SER A 514 -6.56 -18.42 54.04
CA SER A 514 -7.18 -17.99 55.29
C SER A 514 -6.98 -16.49 55.52
N LYS A 515 -7.90 -15.85 56.25
CA LYS A 515 -7.82 -14.40 56.58
C LYS A 515 -6.48 -14.02 57.24
N ALA A 516 -5.85 -14.94 57.96
CA ALA A 516 -4.55 -14.74 58.61
C ALA A 516 -3.36 -14.78 57.65
N GLU A 517 -3.40 -15.59 56.58
CA GLU A 517 -2.39 -15.60 55.53
C GLU A 517 -2.51 -14.38 54.61
N TRP A 518 -3.73 -13.89 54.41
CA TRP A 518 -4.02 -12.67 53.66
C TRP A 518 -3.41 -11.41 54.29
N GLU A 519 -3.53 -11.23 55.61
CA GLU A 519 -2.92 -10.07 56.29
C GLU A 519 -1.38 -10.10 56.26
N LYS A 520 -0.78 -11.29 56.14
CA LYS A 520 0.69 -11.48 56.08
C LYS A 520 1.29 -11.23 54.70
N GLN A 521 0.54 -11.46 53.62
CA GLN A 521 0.99 -11.30 52.22
C GLN A 521 0.57 -9.98 51.55
N LYS A 522 -0.11 -9.10 52.28
CA LYS A 522 -0.72 -7.83 51.82
C LYS A 522 0.19 -6.93 50.97
N PHE A 523 1.51 -7.14 51.00
CA PHE A 523 2.49 -6.27 50.34
C PHE A 523 3.26 -6.89 49.17
N ASP A 524 3.19 -8.22 48.92
CA ASP A 524 4.13 -8.87 47.99
C ASP A 524 3.53 -9.40 46.68
N LYS A 525 2.21 -9.37 46.47
CA LYS A 525 1.60 -9.68 45.16
C LYS A 525 0.15 -9.21 45.11
N ALA A 526 -0.13 -8.19 44.29
CA ALA A 526 -1.50 -7.91 43.87
C ALA A 526 -1.99 -9.11 43.06
N ILE A 527 -2.99 -9.83 43.58
CA ILE A 527 -3.51 -11.06 42.97
C ILE A 527 -4.50 -10.74 41.82
N GLY A 528 -4.87 -9.46 41.64
CA GLY A 528 -5.63 -8.94 40.49
C GLY A 528 -4.75 -8.30 39.40
N TYR A 529 -5.29 -7.32 38.69
CA TYR A 529 -4.54 -6.53 37.70
C TYR A 529 -4.03 -5.23 38.33
N SER A 530 -2.97 -4.63 37.78
CA SER A 530 -2.49 -3.34 38.26
C SER A 530 -3.34 -2.21 37.65
N PHE A 531 -4.09 -1.47 38.48
CA PHE A 531 -4.94 -0.36 38.01
C PHE A 531 -4.13 0.69 37.22
N ALA A 532 -3.09 1.29 37.82
CA ALA A 532 -2.30 2.33 37.16
C ALA A 532 -1.56 1.84 35.90
N ILE A 533 -0.93 0.66 35.93
CA ILE A 533 -0.18 0.15 34.78
C ILE A 533 -1.12 -0.25 33.64
N VAL A 534 -2.27 -0.87 33.96
CA VAL A 534 -3.29 -1.17 32.95
C VAL A 534 -3.82 0.13 32.33
N GLY A 535 -4.09 1.16 33.12
CA GLY A 535 -4.47 2.47 32.59
C GLY A 535 -3.39 3.08 31.68
N ILE A 536 -2.11 3.01 32.04
CA ILE A 536 -1.03 3.48 31.16
C ILE A 536 -0.99 2.69 29.84
N ASN A 537 -1.21 1.38 29.88
CA ASN A 537 -1.27 0.55 28.67
C ASN A 537 -2.52 0.83 27.81
N ILE A 538 -3.67 1.15 28.42
CA ILE A 538 -4.86 1.60 27.70
C ILE A 538 -4.60 2.94 27.02
N THR A 539 -3.86 3.84 27.66
CA THR A 539 -3.41 5.10 27.03
C THR A 539 -2.57 4.83 25.78
N ASP A 540 -1.64 3.87 25.84
CA ASP A 540 -0.85 3.45 24.67
C ASP A 540 -1.72 2.86 23.55
N LEU A 541 -2.73 2.06 23.90
CA LEU A 541 -3.69 1.53 22.94
C LEU A 541 -4.52 2.65 22.29
N ALA A 542 -5.07 3.57 23.08
CA ALA A 542 -5.85 4.70 22.58
C ALA A 542 -5.00 5.59 21.65
N TYR A 543 -3.76 5.88 22.05
CA TYR A 543 -2.79 6.59 21.22
C TYR A 543 -2.52 5.87 19.89
N SER A 544 -2.29 4.55 19.93
CA SER A 544 -2.04 3.75 18.73
C SER A 544 -3.23 3.79 17.76
N LEU A 545 -4.46 3.73 18.27
CA LEU A 545 -5.68 3.83 17.49
C LEU A 545 -5.92 5.25 16.93
N LEU A 546 -5.47 6.28 17.64
CA LEU A 546 -5.48 7.67 17.15
C LEU A 546 -4.50 7.83 15.99
N VAL A 547 -3.25 7.41 16.14
CA VAL A 547 -2.22 7.58 15.09
C VAL A 547 -2.49 6.71 13.87
N SER A 548 -3.05 5.51 14.04
CA SER A 548 -3.41 4.62 12.92
C SER A 548 -4.61 5.11 12.11
N GLY A 549 -5.33 6.13 12.57
CA GLY A 549 -6.56 6.61 11.95
C GLY A 549 -7.81 5.83 12.33
N SER A 550 -7.71 4.81 13.19
CA SER A 550 -8.84 3.94 13.56
C SER A 550 -9.91 4.68 14.38
N LEU A 551 -9.51 5.69 15.18
CA LEU A 551 -10.45 6.53 15.94
C LEU A 551 -11.12 7.65 15.12
N LYS A 552 -10.78 7.82 13.84
CA LYS A 552 -11.21 8.96 13.02
C LYS A 552 -12.74 9.08 12.93
N THR A 553 -13.42 7.97 12.62
CA THR A 553 -14.89 7.94 12.53
C THR A 553 -15.55 8.21 13.87
N HIS A 554 -15.01 7.66 14.96
CA HIS A 554 -15.54 7.91 16.31
C HIS A 554 -15.43 9.39 16.67
N LEU A 555 -14.24 9.98 16.51
CA LEU A 555 -13.97 11.38 16.83
C LEU A 555 -14.81 12.35 15.97
N TYR A 556 -15.07 12.04 14.70
CA TYR A 556 -15.95 12.86 13.85
C TYR A 556 -17.43 12.80 14.26
N ASN A 557 -17.85 11.71 14.91
CA ASN A 557 -19.22 11.59 15.40
C ASN A 557 -19.41 12.27 16.76
N VAL A 558 -18.41 12.22 17.65
CA VAL A 558 -18.51 12.83 18.99
C VAL A 558 -18.12 14.31 19.01
N ALA A 559 -17.27 14.76 18.09
CA ALA A 559 -16.86 16.15 17.92
C ALA A 559 -17.30 16.67 16.54
N PRO A 560 -18.54 17.16 16.38
CA PRO A 560 -19.05 17.69 15.12
C PRO A 560 -18.31 18.96 14.67
N GLU A 561 -17.64 19.66 15.58
CA GLU A 561 -16.78 20.80 15.29
C GLU A 561 -15.31 20.36 15.21
N MET A 562 -14.55 20.54 16.30
CA MET A 562 -13.12 20.26 16.36
C MET A 562 -12.81 19.20 17.43
N PRO A 563 -12.26 18.03 17.04
CA PRO A 563 -11.72 17.07 18.00
C PRO A 563 -10.66 17.72 18.90
N SER A 564 -10.71 17.43 20.19
CA SER A 564 -9.82 18.01 21.21
C SER A 564 -9.33 16.92 22.17
N LEU A 565 -8.35 17.25 23.02
CA LEU A 565 -7.79 16.32 23.99
C LEU A 565 -8.86 15.68 24.89
N MET A 566 -9.90 16.44 25.25
CA MET A 566 -11.01 15.93 26.06
C MET A 566 -11.77 14.79 25.36
N HIS A 567 -12.00 14.90 24.04
CA HIS A 567 -12.65 13.84 23.27
C HIS A 567 -11.79 12.57 23.18
N PHE A 568 -10.46 12.73 23.10
CA PHE A 568 -9.53 11.62 23.18
C PHE A 568 -9.58 10.95 24.56
N GLN A 569 -9.60 11.74 25.64
CA GLN A 569 -9.72 11.27 27.02
C GLN A 569 -11.05 10.58 27.32
N GLN A 570 -12.14 10.91 26.63
CA GLN A 570 -13.40 10.18 26.74
C GLN A 570 -13.36 8.79 26.09
N THR A 571 -12.38 8.54 25.22
CA THR A 571 -12.19 7.21 24.59
C THR A 571 -11.45 6.25 25.54
N PHE A 572 -10.71 6.80 26.51
CA PHE A 572 -10.02 6.09 27.57
C PHE A 572 -11.03 5.48 28.54
#